data_AF-A0AAU1DN91-F1
#
_entry.id   AF-A0AAU1DN91-F1
#
_cell.length_a   1.000
_cell.length_b   1.000
_cell.length_c   1.000
_cell.angle_alpha   90.00
_cell.angle_beta   90.00
_cell.angle_gamma   90.00
#
_symmetry.space_group_name_H-M   'P 1'
#
loop_
_entity.id
_entity.type
_entity.pdbx_description
1 polymer ?
#
loop_
_entity_poly.entity_id
_entity_poly.type
_entity_poly.pdbx_seq_one_letter_code
_entity_poly.pdbx_strand_id
1 'polypeptide(L)'
;MANEPKEVKRLMEAIDALEAMEDDAACTAAVSEALRKWPSTHARLRELRQSRVQALRNQNKTWPEIAAIIGDVTAARAQQIGAGLRGSKRPPKKTDDE
;
A
#
# COMPACT_ATOMS: atom_id res chain seq x y z
N MET A 1 14.21 0.04 -18.65
CA MET A 1 13.24 -0.63 -17.76
C MET A 1 13.77 -0.50 -16.35
N ALA A 2 13.08 0.23 -15.47
CA ALA A 2 13.49 0.28 -14.07
C ALA A 2 13.32 -1.13 -13.50
N ASN A 3 14.41 -1.75 -13.06
CA ASN A 3 14.36 -3.07 -12.47
C ASN A 3 13.49 -2.98 -11.22
N GLU A 4 12.42 -3.77 -11.14
CA GLU A 4 11.55 -3.81 -9.97
C GLU A 4 12.38 -4.08 -8.71
N PRO A 5 12.13 -3.40 -7.57
CA PRO A 5 12.83 -3.69 -6.33
C PRO A 5 12.66 -5.17 -5.95
N LYS A 6 13.75 -5.82 -5.50
CA LYS A 6 13.76 -7.25 -5.17
C LYS A 6 12.70 -7.60 -4.13
N GLU A 7 12.39 -6.68 -3.22
CA GLU A 7 11.38 -6.85 -2.18
C GLU A 7 9.95 -6.88 -2.74
N VAL A 8 9.66 -6.08 -3.77
CA VAL A 8 8.36 -6.11 -4.45
C VAL A 8 8.23 -7.40 -5.24
N LYS A 9 9.30 -7.78 -5.97
CA LYS A 9 9.35 -9.05 -6.72
C LYS A 9 9.04 -10.25 -5.82
N ARG A 10 9.67 -10.33 -4.64
CA ARG A 10 9.43 -11.41 -3.67
C ARG A 10 7.98 -11.45 -3.16
N LEU A 11 7.34 -10.29 -3.00
CA LEU A 11 5.94 -10.25 -2.60
C LEU A 11 5.03 -10.77 -3.72
N MET A 12 5.31 -10.41 -4.97
CA MET A 12 4.56 -10.91 -6.12
C MET A 12 4.79 -12.42 -6.31
N GLU A 13 6.05 -12.88 -6.24
CA GLU A 13 6.41 -14.31 -6.30
C GLU A 13 5.71 -15.13 -5.20
N ALA A 14 5.51 -14.56 -4.00
CA ALA A 14 4.77 -15.23 -2.94
C ALA A 14 3.27 -15.35 -3.24
N ILE A 15 2.68 -14.40 -3.98
CA ILE A 15 1.29 -14.48 -4.46
C ILE A 15 1.20 -15.55 -5.56
N ASP A 16 2.10 -15.49 -6.55
CA ASP A 16 2.16 -16.48 -7.63
C ASP A 16 2.33 -17.92 -7.09
N ALA A 17 3.12 -18.09 -6.02
CA ALA A 17 3.29 -19.37 -5.36
C ALA A 17 2.02 -19.90 -4.68
N LEU A 18 1.14 -19.01 -4.18
CA LEU A 18 -0.17 -19.41 -3.65
C LEU A 18 -1.12 -19.81 -4.78
N GLU A 19 -1.10 -19.08 -5.89
CA GLU A 19 -1.92 -19.38 -7.08
C GLU A 19 -1.52 -20.71 -7.74
N ALA A 20 -0.24 -21.08 -7.68
CA ALA A 20 0.29 -22.33 -8.23
C ALA A 20 0.04 -23.57 -7.35
N MET A 21 -0.60 -23.43 -6.18
CA MET A 21 -0.91 -24.58 -5.31
C MET A 21 -2.01 -25.44 -5.91
N GLU A 22 -1.73 -26.73 -6.14
CA GLU A 22 -2.71 -27.67 -6.72
C GLU A 22 -3.76 -28.18 -5.73
N ASP A 23 -3.46 -28.19 -4.42
CA ASP A 23 -4.40 -28.61 -3.37
C ASP A 23 -5.24 -27.42 -2.89
N ASP A 24 -6.52 -27.42 -3.27
CA ASP A 24 -7.50 -26.38 -2.92
C ASP A 24 -7.65 -26.18 -1.41
N ALA A 25 -7.58 -27.25 -0.62
CA ALA A 25 -7.73 -27.16 0.84
C ALA A 25 -6.51 -26.49 1.47
N ALA A 26 -5.31 -26.89 1.03
CA ALA A 26 -4.06 -26.27 1.47
C ALA A 26 -3.95 -24.81 1.01
N CYS A 27 -4.33 -24.51 -0.23
CA CYS A 27 -4.34 -23.15 -0.78
C CYS A 27 -5.29 -22.25 0.01
N THR A 28 -6.53 -22.71 0.23
CA THR A 28 -7.52 -21.98 1.01
C THR A 28 -7.02 -21.67 2.43
N ALA A 29 -6.39 -22.63 3.09
CA ALA A 29 -5.82 -22.42 4.42
C ALA A 29 -4.69 -21.37 4.42
N ALA A 30 -3.73 -21.47 3.48
CA ALA A 30 -2.60 -20.57 3.37
C ALA A 30 -3.03 -19.12 3.01
N VAL A 31 -3.92 -18.97 2.03
CA VAL A 31 -4.48 -17.67 1.65
C VAL A 31 -5.28 -17.07 2.81
N SER A 32 -6.08 -17.87 3.52
CA SER A 32 -6.83 -17.40 4.69
C SER A 32 -5.90 -16.87 5.80
N GLU A 33 -4.76 -17.52 6.03
CA GLU A 33 -3.76 -17.03 6.97
C GLU A 33 -3.14 -15.71 6.51
N ALA A 34 -2.77 -15.60 5.24
CA ALA A 34 -2.25 -14.37 4.65
C ALA A 34 -3.25 -13.21 4.79
N LEU A 35 -4.52 -13.45 4.46
CA LEU A 35 -5.60 -12.47 4.59
C LEU A 35 -5.86 -12.07 6.03
N ARG A 36 -5.75 -12.98 7.01
CA ARG A 36 -5.86 -12.66 8.44
C ARG A 36 -4.75 -11.70 8.90
N LYS A 37 -3.53 -11.86 8.37
CA LYS A 37 -2.37 -11.00 8.66
C LYS A 37 -2.33 -9.74 7.79
N TRP A 38 -3.15 -9.65 6.74
CA TRP A 38 -3.12 -8.54 5.80
C TRP A 38 -3.45 -7.19 6.43
N PRO A 39 -4.46 -7.02 7.31
CA PRO A 39 -4.77 -5.71 7.89
C PRO A 39 -3.58 -5.07 8.62
N SER A 40 -2.85 -5.85 9.43
CA SER A 40 -1.68 -5.38 10.17
C SER A 40 -0.48 -5.16 9.26
N THR A 41 -0.20 -6.11 8.34
CA THR A 41 0.90 -5.98 7.36
C THR A 41 0.70 -4.77 6.44
N HIS A 42 -0.51 -4.57 5.96
CA HIS A 42 -0.88 -3.42 5.14
C HIS A 42 -0.81 -2.11 5.92
N ALA A 43 -1.21 -2.09 7.20
CA ALA A 43 -1.02 -0.91 8.06
C ALA A 43 0.48 -0.55 8.17
N ARG A 44 1.33 -1.55 8.46
CA ARG A 44 2.78 -1.37 8.56
C ARG A 44 3.41 -0.85 7.27
N LEU A 45 2.97 -1.32 6.09
CA LEU A 45 3.45 -0.80 4.80
C LEU A 45 3.07 0.68 4.60
N ARG A 46 1.86 1.08 5.02
CA ARG A 46 1.43 2.49 4.94
C ARG A 46 2.25 3.38 5.88
N GLU A 47 2.46 2.94 7.12
CA GLU A 47 3.28 3.65 8.10
C GLU A 47 4.72 3.80 7.62
N LEU A 48 5.29 2.74 7.03
CA LEU A 48 6.60 2.80 6.40
C LEU A 48 6.63 3.83 5.27
N ARG A 49 5.64 3.83 4.37
CA ARG A 49 5.54 4.84 3.30
C ARG A 49 5.46 6.26 3.86
N GLN A 50 4.61 6.50 4.86
CA GLN A 50 4.47 7.79 5.53
C GLN A 50 5.81 8.25 6.12
N SER A 51 6.49 7.38 6.88
CA SER A 51 7.79 7.67 7.47
C SER A 51 8.84 8.04 6.41
N ARG A 52 8.88 7.30 5.28
CA ARG A 52 9.82 7.63 4.19
C ARG A 52 9.49 8.95 3.50
N VAL A 53 8.21 9.27 3.31
CA VAL A 53 7.79 10.57 2.78
C VAL A 53 8.19 11.72 3.70
N GLN A 54 8.02 11.56 5.02
CA GLN A 54 8.47 12.54 6.00
C GLN A 54 10.00 12.68 5.98
N ALA A 55 10.75 11.58 5.89
CA ALA A 55 12.20 11.61 5.77
C ALA A 55 12.67 12.40 4.53
N LEU A 56 12.00 12.21 3.38
CA LEU A 56 12.29 13.00 2.17
C LEU A 56 11.99 14.48 2.36
N ARG A 57 10.89 14.82 3.07
CA ARG A 57 10.56 16.21 3.39
C ARG A 57 11.62 16.83 4.31
N ASN A 58 12.13 16.08 5.28
CA ASN A 58 13.21 16.50 6.18
C ASN A 58 14.56 16.68 5.45
N GLN A 59 14.73 16.05 4.28
CA GLN A 59 15.85 16.27 3.37
C GLN A 59 15.60 17.45 2.40
N ASN A 60 14.69 18.37 2.75
CA ASN A 60 14.32 19.55 1.97
C ASN A 60 13.67 19.28 0.59
N LYS A 61 13.27 18.05 0.28
CA LYS A 61 12.50 17.80 -0.96
C LYS A 61 11.13 18.45 -0.90
N THR A 62 10.69 19.00 -2.02
CA THR A 62 9.37 19.59 -2.22
C THR A 62 8.31 18.50 -2.46
N TRP A 63 7.05 18.83 -2.21
CA TRP A 63 5.95 17.88 -2.46
C TRP A 63 5.84 17.41 -3.92
N PRO A 64 6.07 18.26 -4.94
CA PRO A 64 6.16 17.81 -6.33
C PRO A 64 7.29 16.81 -6.60
N GLU A 65 8.49 17.00 -6.03
CA GLU A 65 9.60 16.05 -6.18
C GLU A 65 9.30 14.73 -5.48
N ILE A 66 8.71 14.78 -4.29
CA ILE A 66 8.28 13.58 -3.55
C ILE A 66 7.19 12.84 -4.35
N ALA A 67 6.24 13.56 -4.95
CA ALA A 67 5.23 12.97 -5.82
C ALA A 67 5.87 12.24 -7.01
N ALA A 68 6.82 12.88 -7.69
CA ALA A 68 7.57 12.26 -8.78
C ALA A 68 8.34 10.99 -8.35
N ILE A 69 8.89 10.97 -7.13
CA ILE A 69 9.56 9.77 -6.57
C ILE A 69 8.56 8.66 -6.27
N ILE A 70 7.40 8.99 -5.71
CA ILE A 70 6.33 8.04 -5.41
C ILE A 70 5.76 7.42 -6.70
N GLY A 71 5.73 8.19 -7.79
CA GLY A 71 5.11 7.82 -9.06
C GLY A 71 3.79 8.54 -9.26
N ASP A 72 2.78 7.82 -9.78
CA ASP A 72 1.46 8.33 -10.21
C ASP A 72 0.61 8.93 -9.07
N VAL A 73 1.06 10.03 -8.48
CA VAL A 73 0.35 10.80 -7.45
C VAL A 73 0.60 12.30 -7.65
N THR A 74 -0.36 13.12 -7.21
CA THR A 74 -0.19 14.57 -7.18
C THR A 74 0.63 15.03 -5.97
N ALA A 75 1.18 16.26 -6.01
CA ALA A 75 1.85 16.87 -4.86
C ALA A 75 0.94 16.95 -3.61
N ALA A 76 -0.34 17.26 -3.80
CA ALA A 76 -1.33 17.25 -2.72
C ALA A 76 -1.48 15.84 -2.11
N ARG A 77 -1.45 14.78 -2.93
CA ARG A 77 -1.50 13.41 -2.42
C ARG A 77 -0.22 13.04 -1.67
N ALA A 78 0.95 13.46 -2.13
CA ALA A 78 2.21 13.27 -1.40
C ALA A 78 2.17 13.95 -0.02
N GLN A 79 1.63 15.17 0.08
CA GLN A 79 1.42 15.88 1.35
C GLN A 79 0.48 15.10 2.29
N GLN A 80 -0.66 14.62 1.78
CA GLN A 80 -1.60 13.81 2.57
C GLN A 80 -0.95 12.52 3.10
N ILE A 81 -0.14 11.84 2.28
CA ILE A 81 0.61 10.66 2.71
C ILE A 81 1.57 11.01 3.84
N GLY A 82 2.31 12.11 3.72
CA GLY A 82 3.20 12.60 4.78
C GLY A 82 2.47 12.91 6.08
N ALA A 83 1.24 13.44 6.00
CA ALA A 83 0.37 13.70 7.14
C ALA A 83 -0.32 12.45 7.73
N GLY A 84 -0.08 11.26 7.16
CA GLY A 84 -0.75 10.03 7.59
C GLY A 84 -2.23 9.96 7.19
N LEU A 85 -2.69 10.87 6.33
CA LEU A 85 -4.07 10.94 5.89
C LEU A 85 -4.35 9.85 4.86
N ARG A 86 -5.30 8.99 5.23
CA ARG A 86 -5.91 8.02 4.33
C ARG A 86 -6.81 8.80 3.37
N GLY A 87 -6.72 8.53 2.07
CA GLY A 87 -7.68 9.08 1.12
C GLY A 87 -9.06 8.74 1.64
N SER A 88 -9.87 9.75 1.96
CA SER A 88 -11.15 9.58 2.61
C SER A 88 -11.96 8.61 1.76
N LYS A 89 -12.39 7.48 2.34
CA LYS A 89 -13.54 6.77 1.77
C LYS A 89 -14.62 7.83 1.60
N ARG A 90 -15.22 7.93 0.39
CA ARG A 90 -16.47 8.66 0.22
C ARG A 90 -17.36 8.32 1.43
N PRO A 91 -17.85 9.30 2.21
CA PRO A 91 -18.78 8.99 3.28
C PRO A 91 -19.93 8.19 2.68
N PRO A 92 -20.45 7.16 3.39
CA PRO A 92 -21.63 6.44 2.91
C PRO A 92 -22.70 7.48 2.58
N LYS A 93 -23.30 7.36 1.39
CA LYS A 93 -24.42 8.21 0.98
C LYS A 93 -25.45 8.11 2.11
N LYS A 94 -25.76 9.22 2.78
CA LYS A 94 -26.87 9.25 3.73
C LYS A 94 -28.08 8.73 2.97
N THR A 95 -28.58 7.57 3.36
CA THR A 95 -29.96 7.21 3.06
C THR A 95 -30.79 8.21 3.86
N ASP A 96 -31.41 9.15 3.14
CA ASP A 96 -32.61 9.81 3.62
C ASP A 96 -33.65 8.70 3.77
N ASP A 97 -33.88 8.26 5.01
CA ASP A 97 -35.07 7.50 5.38
C ASP A 97 -36.22 8.51 5.48
N GLU A 98 -37.17 8.41 4.54
CA GLU A 98 -38.56 8.89 4.68
C GLU A 98 -39.42 7.82 5.37
#